data_AF-E6UD38-F1
#
_entry.id   AF-E6UD38-F1
#
_cell.length_a   1.000
_cell.length_b   1.000
_cell.length_c   1.000
_cell.angle_alpha   90.00
_cell.angle_beta   90.00
_cell.angle_gamma   90.00
#
_symmetry.space_group_name_H-M   'P 1'
#
loop_
_entity.id
_entity.type
_entity.pdbx_description
1 polymer ?
#
loop_
_entity_poly.entity_id
_entity_poly.type
_entity_poly.pdbx_seq_one_letter_code
_entity_poly.pdbx_strand_id
1 'polypeptide(L)'
;MQIVAIRCPNCSGDISYTPGEQVVKCPYCDSVLNIKEGSDRAALERTKNEFKNIEHIRYEYARSVQHWKTLTYLYYGLVFVLTITAFLLLDFFRNHSGGYNLGGIIF
;
A
#
# COMPACT_ATOMS: atom_id res chain seq x y z
N MET A 1 18.60 17.77 22.95
CA MET A 1 19.23 16.50 23.39
C MET A 1 18.16 15.41 23.42
N GLN A 2 18.43 14.24 22.83
CA GLN A 2 17.61 13.04 23.00
C GLN A 2 18.24 12.19 24.10
N ILE A 3 17.47 11.92 25.15
CA ILE A 3 17.87 11.08 26.28
C ILE A 3 17.28 9.71 25.98
N VAL A 4 18.13 8.69 25.79
CA VAL A 4 17.66 7.32 25.53
C VAL A 4 17.67 6.58 26.86
N ALA A 5 16.50 6.07 27.27
CA ALA A 5 16.35 5.30 28.50
C ALA A 5 16.50 3.81 28.19
N ILE A 6 17.48 3.14 28.82
CA ILE A 6 17.66 1.68 28.77
C ILE A 6 17.55 1.10 30.16
N ARG A 7 17.01 -0.11 30.27
CA ARG A 7 16.96 -0.83 31.55
C ARG A 7 18.29 -1.52 31.83
N CYS A 8 18.79 -1.36 33.04
CA CYS A 8 19.96 -2.09 33.51
C CYS A 8 19.67 -3.61 33.53
N PRO A 9 20.48 -4.47 32.90
CA PRO A 9 20.29 -5.93 32.99
C PRO A 9 20.56 -6.49 34.39
N ASN A 10 21.29 -5.76 35.24
CA ASN A 10 21.68 -6.22 36.58
C ASN A 10 20.66 -5.88 37.67
N CYS A 11 20.03 -4.69 37.61
CA CYS A 11 19.08 -4.24 38.64
C CYS A 11 17.73 -3.79 38.09
N SER A 12 17.52 -3.86 36.77
CA SER A 12 16.31 -3.36 36.10
C SER A 12 16.00 -1.88 36.30
N GLY A 13 16.92 -1.09 36.87
CA GLY A 13 16.77 0.36 37.00
C GLY A 13 16.89 1.07 35.64
N ASP A 14 16.15 2.16 35.46
CA ASP A 14 16.17 2.97 34.25
C ASP A 14 17.42 3.84 34.19
N ILE A 15 18.26 3.62 33.19
CA ILE A 15 19.49 4.37 32.94
C ILE A 15 19.25 5.31 31.77
N SER A 16 19.39 6.60 32.04
CA SER A 16 19.44 7.63 31.00
C SER A 16 20.88 7.79 30.54
N TYR A 17 21.13 7.64 29.24
CA TYR A 17 22.46 7.88 28.67
C TYR A 17 22.41 8.75 27.43
N THR A 18 23.56 9.35 27.12
CA THR A 18 23.75 10.21 25.95
C THR A 18 24.20 9.35 24.76
N PRO A 19 23.55 9.44 23.59
CA PRO A 19 24.00 8.74 22.39
C PRO A 19 25.45 9.12 22.06
N GLY A 20 26.35 8.13 21.96
CA GLY A 20 27.79 8.32 21.76
C GLY A 20 28.68 7.94 22.96
N GLU A 21 28.10 7.75 24.14
CA GLU A 21 28.82 7.25 25.32
C GLU A 21 28.84 5.71 25.31
N GLN A 22 30.03 5.12 25.10
CA GLN A 22 30.19 3.66 24.93
C GLN A 22 30.14 2.90 26.26
N VAL A 23 30.37 3.59 27.38
CA VAL A 23 30.43 2.99 28.71
C VAL A 23 29.62 3.85 29.66
N VAL A 24 28.56 3.28 30.23
CA VAL A 24 27.68 3.96 31.18
C VAL A 24 27.68 3.23 32.52
N LYS A 25 27.78 3.98 33.61
CA LYS A 25 27.70 3.44 34.96
C LYS A 25 26.26 3.53 35.46
N CYS A 26 25.70 2.42 35.94
CA CYS A 26 24.36 2.42 36.52
C CYS A 26 24.35 3.15 37.87
N PRO A 27 23.44 4.12 38.10
CA PRO A 27 23.36 4.85 39.37
C PRO A 27 22.76 4.02 40.52
N TYR A 28 22.14 2.87 40.22
CA TYR A 28 21.42 2.06 41.21
C TYR A 28 22.21 0.87 41.75
N CYS A 29 23.04 0.24 40.92
CA CYS A 29 23.78 -0.98 41.29
C CYS A 29 25.27 -0.91 40.96
N ASP A 30 25.77 0.27 40.59
CA ASP A 30 27.16 0.54 40.22
C ASP A 30 27.73 -0.32 39.08
N SER A 31 26.89 -1.10 38.38
CA SER A 31 27.32 -1.93 37.26
C SER A 31 27.77 -1.07 36.08
N VAL A 32 28.91 -1.41 35.47
CA VAL A 32 29.42 -0.78 34.26
C VAL A 32 28.83 -1.49 33.04
N LEU A 33 28.04 -0.77 32.24
CA LEU A 33 27.45 -1.28 31.01
C LEU A 33 28.23 -0.77 29.80
N ASN A 34 28.60 -1.67 28.91
CA ASN A 34 29.23 -1.33 27.64
C ASN A 34 28.16 -1.35 26.54
N ILE A 35 27.80 -0.17 26.04
CA ILE A 35 26.83 0.00 24.97
C ILE A 35 27.58 -0.19 23.65
N LYS A 36 27.53 -1.42 23.13
CA LYS A 36 28.11 -1.74 21.83
C LYS A 36 27.19 -1.25 20.72
N GLU A 37 27.49 -0.08 20.15
CA GLU A 37 26.76 0.42 18.97
C GLU A 37 26.88 -0.50 17.72
N GLY A 38 27.84 -1.43 17.70
CA GLY A 38 28.15 -2.24 16.53
C GLY A 38 27.22 -3.44 16.26
N SER A 39 26.61 -4.05 17.27
CA SER A 39 25.74 -5.23 17.08
C SER A 39 24.42 -4.85 16.41
N ASP A 40 23.90 -3.68 16.76
CA ASP A 40 22.54 -3.27 16.39
C ASP A 40 22.52 -2.71 14.98
N ARG A 41 23.63 -2.08 14.53
CA ARG A 41 23.79 -1.61 13.15
C ARG A 41 23.77 -2.76 12.14
N ALA A 42 24.47 -3.86 12.43
CA ALA A 42 24.47 -5.03 11.55
C ALA A 42 23.07 -5.70 11.49
N ALA A 43 22.34 -5.74 12.61
CA ALA A 43 20.97 -6.23 12.63
C ALA A 43 20.01 -5.31 11.84
N LEU A 44 20.16 -4.00 12.00
CA LEU A 44 19.36 -3.00 11.27
C LEU A 44 19.62 -3.06 9.76
N GLU A 45 20.88 -3.19 9.34
CA GLU A 45 21.22 -3.29 7.91
C GLU A 45 20.64 -4.54 7.26
N ARG A 46 20.65 -5.69 7.97
CA ARG A 46 20.01 -6.93 7.47
C ARG A 46 18.51 -6.72 7.23
N THR A 47 17.80 -6.17 8.22
CA THR A 47 16.36 -5.91 8.08
C THR A 47 16.08 -4.93 6.93
N LYS A 48 16.83 -3.83 6.82
CA LYS A 48 16.70 -2.85 5.73
C LYS A 48 16.90 -3.48 4.35
N ASN A 49 17.90 -4.33 4.19
CA ASN A 49 18.19 -5.01 2.92
C ASN A 49 17.08 -6.00 2.54
N GLU A 50 16.51 -6.69 3.53
CA GLU A 50 15.36 -7.58 3.34
C GLU A 50 14.13 -6.82 2.83
N PHE A 51 13.79 -5.68 3.44
CA PHE A 51 12.70 -4.81 2.96
C PHE A 51 12.95 -4.29 1.53
N LYS A 52 14.19 -3.90 1.19
CA LYS A 52 14.55 -3.42 -0.15
C LYS A 52 14.39 -4.51 -1.22
N ASN A 53 14.67 -5.77 -0.87
CA ASN A 53 14.47 -6.92 -1.77
C ASN A 53 12.98 -7.13 -2.09
N ILE A 54 12.12 -7.04 -1.06
CA ILE A 54 10.66 -7.15 -1.21
C ILE A 54 10.09 -6.03 -2.10
N GLU A 55 10.64 -4.82 -2.02
CA GLU A 55 10.20 -3.66 -2.81
C GLU A 55 10.33 -3.90 -4.33
N HIS A 56 11.39 -4.60 -4.77
CA HIS A 56 11.58 -4.93 -6.18
C HIS A 56 10.44 -5.80 -6.73
N ILE A 57 9.95 -6.77 -5.94
CA ILE A 57 8.83 -7.63 -6.32
C ILE A 57 7.54 -6.82 -6.50
N ARG A 58 7.31 -5.82 -5.64
CA ARG A 58 6.14 -4.93 -5.74
C ARG A 58 6.15 -4.12 -7.03
N TYR A 59 7.33 -3.69 -7.49
CA TYR A 59 7.49 -2.96 -8.74
C TYR A 59 7.20 -3.85 -9.97
N GLU A 60 7.71 -5.07 -10.00
CA GLU A 60 7.44 -6.03 -11.08
C GLU A 60 5.95 -6.38 -11.18
N TYR A 61 5.29 -6.61 -10.04
CA TYR A 61 3.86 -6.84 -9.98
C TYR A 61 3.05 -5.63 -10.49
N ALA A 62 3.46 -4.41 -10.13
CA ALA A 62 2.77 -3.20 -10.58
C ALA A 62 2.81 -3.07 -12.12
N ARG A 63 3.95 -3.39 -12.76
CA ARG A 63 4.13 -3.30 -14.21
C ARG A 63 3.29 -4.32 -14.99
N SER A 64 3.20 -5.55 -14.50
CA SER A 64 2.44 -6.62 -15.17
C SER A 64 0.92 -6.37 -15.12
N VAL A 65 0.42 -5.76 -14.04
CA VAL A 65 -1.01 -5.47 -13.86
C VAL A 65 -1.51 -4.28 -14.70
N GLN A 66 -0.62 -3.39 -15.17
CA GLN A 66 -1.05 -2.20 -15.91
C GLN A 66 -1.76 -2.52 -17.23
N HIS A 67 -1.27 -3.51 -17.98
CA HIS A 67 -1.82 -3.85 -19.30
C HIS A 67 -3.25 -4.40 -19.21
N TRP A 68 -3.55 -5.16 -18.15
CA TRP A 68 -4.89 -5.70 -17.90
C TRP A 68 -5.90 -4.59 -17.60
N LYS A 69 -5.49 -3.56 -16.84
CA LYS A 69 -6.37 -2.42 -16.52
C LYS A 69 -6.81 -1.66 -17.77
N THR A 70 -5.89 -1.37 -18.68
CA THR A 70 -6.20 -0.64 -19.92
C THR A 70 -7.20 -1.41 -20.78
N LEU A 71 -7.00 -2.72 -20.95
CA LEU A 71 -7.91 -3.58 -21.70
C LEU A 71 -9.31 -3.59 -21.08
N THR A 72 -9.40 -3.74 -19.76
CA THR A 72 -10.66 -3.73 -19.01
C THR A 72 -11.40 -2.39 -19.15
N TYR A 73 -10.71 -1.26 -19.02
CA TYR A 73 -11.35 0.06 -19.18
C TYR A 73 -11.87 0.30 -20.60
N LEU A 74 -11.12 -0.11 -21.64
CA LEU A 74 -11.57 0.01 -23.03
C LEU A 74 -12.83 -0.81 -23.30
N TYR A 75 -12.89 -2.04 -22.79
CA TYR A 75 -14.09 -2.90 -22.89
C TYR A 75 -15.31 -2.23 -22.25
N TYR A 76 -15.20 -1.75 -21.01
CA TYR A 76 -16.31 -1.09 -20.33
C TYR A 76 -16.74 0.20 -21.03
N GLY A 77 -15.79 0.99 -21.56
CA GLY A 77 -16.10 2.17 -22.36
C GLY A 77 -16.90 1.83 -23.61
N LEU A 78 -16.53 0.77 -24.33
CA LEU A 78 -17.26 0.30 -25.51
C LEU A 78 -18.68 -0.16 -25.16
N VAL A 79 -18.83 -0.97 -24.10
CA VAL A 79 -20.15 -1.43 -23.63
C VAL A 79 -21.04 -0.23 -23.28
N PHE A 80 -20.50 0.77 -22.57
CA PHE A 80 -21.24 1.97 -22.19
C PHE A 80 -21.70 2.80 -23.40
N VAL A 81 -20.88 2.92 -24.45
CA VAL A 81 -21.29 3.59 -25.68
C VAL A 81 -22.39 2.80 -26.38
N LEU A 82 -22.27 1.47 -26.48
CA LEU A 82 -23.30 0.62 -27.10
C LEU A 82 -24.64 0.67 -26.36
N THR A 83 -24.64 0.74 -25.03
CA THR A 83 -25.89 0.85 -24.26
C THR A 83 -26.54 2.21 -24.46
N ILE A 84 -25.76 3.30 -24.48
CA ILE A 84 -26.26 4.64 -24.76
C ILE A 84 -26.80 4.73 -26.19
N THR A 85 -26.07 4.23 -27.19
CA THR A 85 -26.52 4.29 -28.58
C THR A 85 -27.77 3.45 -28.80
N ALA A 86 -27.87 2.26 -28.18
CA ALA A 86 -29.09 1.46 -28.21
C ALA A 86 -30.28 2.21 -27.58
N PHE A 87 -30.07 2.85 -26.43
CA PHE A 87 -31.11 3.64 -25.75
C PHE A 87 -31.57 4.82 -26.62
N LEU A 88 -30.63 5.58 -27.18
CA LEU A 88 -30.92 6.70 -28.08
C LEU A 88 -31.61 6.26 -29.37
N LEU A 89 -31.23 5.10 -29.93
CA LEU A 89 -31.91 4.53 -31.09
C LEU A 89 -33.35 4.14 -30.75
N LEU A 90 -33.58 3.50 -29.60
CA LEU A 90 -34.94 3.15 -29.15
C LEU A 90 -35.81 4.40 -28.97
N ASP A 91 -35.28 5.45 -28.34
CA ASP A 91 -35.99 6.72 -28.18
C ASP A 91 -36.21 7.43 -29.52
N PHE A 92 -35.24 7.42 -30.42
CA PHE A 92 -35.39 7.98 -31.76
C PHE A 92 -36.47 7.25 -32.56
N PHE A 93 -36.48 5.91 -32.55
CA PHE A 93 -37.53 5.13 -33.21
C PHE A 93 -38.90 5.37 -32.57
N ARG A 94 -39.00 5.51 -31.23
CA ARG A 94 -40.26 5.85 -30.54
C ARG A 94 -40.75 7.26 -30.87
N ASN A 95 -39.83 8.22 -30.99
CA ASN A 95 -40.14 9.61 -31.29
C ASN A 95 -40.53 9.83 -32.78
N HIS A 96 -39.93 9.06 -33.68
CA HIS A 96 -40.18 9.17 -35.12
C HIS A 96 -41.29 8.24 -35.63
N SER A 97 -41.72 7.25 -34.83
CA SER A 97 -42.90 6.43 -35.12
C SER A 97 -44.18 7.20 -34.77
N GLY A 98 -44.54 8.14 -35.64
CA GLY A 98 -45.94 8.43 -35.89
C GLY A 98 -46.64 7.14 -36.33
N GLY A 99 -47.38 6.53 -35.40
CA GLY A 99 -48.40 5.50 -35.65
C GLY A 99 -47.94 4.24 -36.39
N TYR A 100 -47.36 3.27 -35.66
CA TYR A 100 -47.57 1.87 -36.05
C TYR A 100 -48.93 1.42 -35.51
N ASN A 101 -49.90 1.18 -36.40
CA ASN A 101 -51.14 0.48 -36.06
C ASN A 101 -50.79 -0.98 -35.75
N LEU A 102 -50.54 -1.29 -34.47
CA LEU A 102 -50.44 -2.66 -33.96
C LEU A 102 -51.85 -3.23 -33.70
N GLY A 103 -52.64 -3.34 -34.77
CA GLY A 103 -54.00 -3.86 -34.70
C GLY A 103 -54.45 -4.38 -36.07
N GLY A 104 -54.05 -5.60 -36.41
CA GLY A 104 -54.48 -6.18 -37.69
C GLY A 104 -53.88 -7.51 -38.09
N ILE A 105 -53.50 -8.40 -37.17
CA ILE A 105 -53.30 -9.83 -37.49
C ILE A 105 -53.70 -10.68 -36.27
N ILE A 106 -54.99 -10.68 -35.95
CA ILE A 106 -55.67 -11.83 -35.31
C ILE A 106 -57.00 -11.95 -36.03
N PHE A 107 -57.01 -12.77 -37.08
CA PHE A 107 -58.18 -13.50 -37.56
C PHE A 107 -57.69 -14.85 -38.09
#